data_AF-A0A392MN40-F1
#
_entry.id   AF-A0A392MN40-F1
#
_cell.length_a   1.000
_cell.length_b   1.000
_cell.length_c   1.000
_cell.angle_alpha   90.00
_cell.angle_beta   90.00
_cell.angle_gamma   90.00
#
_symmetry.space_group_name_H-M   'P 1'
#
loop_
_entity.id
_entity.type
_entity.pdbx_description
1 polymer ?
#
loop_
_entity_poly.entity_id
_entity_poly.type
_entity_poly.pdbx_seq_one_letter_code
_entity_poly.pdbx_strand_id
1 'polypeptide(L)'
;SEKNICGGLSCTSEVSLLMLALTCIAAITKVGPTKLSCSQFFSMSTEITGSLMDMLVGLIPISQAYSFVRDAGLCREFLVHFGPRAAACRGTVEQGSQEVIFWVYIAQRQLQKAIDKERIWSRLTTSESIEVSSVKF
;
A
#
# COMPACT_ATOMS: atom_id res chain seq x y z
N SER A 1 26.43 12.58 15.60
CA SER A 1 25.82 12.97 14.31
C SER A 1 24.44 13.52 14.61
N GLU A 2 24.23 14.81 14.31
CA GLU A 2 23.11 15.64 14.76
C GLU A 2 21.74 15.07 14.40
N LYS A 3 20.93 14.79 15.43
CA LYS A 3 19.47 14.69 15.29
C LYS A 3 18.93 16.12 15.30
N ASN A 4 18.69 16.68 14.13
CA ASN A 4 17.98 17.95 13.98
C ASN A 4 16.50 17.68 14.32
N ILE A 5 16.09 17.99 15.55
CA ILE A 5 14.69 17.88 15.98
C ILE A 5 13.99 19.14 15.48
N CYS A 6 13.35 19.01 14.32
CA CYS A 6 12.49 20.03 13.75
C CYS A 6 11.34 20.31 14.72
N GLY A 7 11.15 21.58 15.11
CA GLY A 7 10.11 21.99 16.07
C GLY A 7 8.73 21.51 15.65
N GLY A 8 7.91 21.06 16.60
CA GLY A 8 6.68 20.27 16.35
C GLY A 8 5.64 20.87 15.38
N LEU A 9 5.72 22.16 15.03
CA LEU A 9 4.89 22.79 14.00
C LEU A 9 5.38 22.55 12.56
N SER A 10 6.70 22.39 12.35
CA SER A 10 7.30 22.19 11.02
C SER A 10 7.09 20.77 10.53
N CYS A 11 7.23 19.77 11.41
CA CYS A 11 6.99 18.37 11.07
C CYS A 11 5.53 18.11 10.63
N THR A 12 4.53 18.77 11.25
CA THR A 12 3.12 18.60 10.85
C THR A 12 2.83 19.23 9.49
N SER A 13 3.46 20.37 9.18
CA SER A 13 3.38 21.00 7.86
C SER A 13 4.04 20.13 6.79
N GLU A 14 5.24 19.61 7.06
CA GLU A 14 5.99 18.71 6.17
C GLU A 14 5.19 17.44 5.83
N VAL A 15 4.64 16.76 6.85
CA VAL A 15 3.78 15.58 6.65
C VAL A 15 2.56 15.93 5.79
N SER A 16 1.92 17.08 6.04
CA SER A 16 0.75 17.52 5.26
C SER A 16 1.09 17.80 3.80
N LEU A 17 2.25 18.41 3.53
CA LEU A 17 2.73 18.65 2.17
C LEU A 17 3.07 17.36 1.43
N LEU A 18 3.73 16.41 2.11
CA LEU A 18 4.02 15.08 1.54
C LEU A 18 2.73 14.31 1.24
N MET A 19 1.76 14.35 2.15
CA MET A 19 0.44 13.75 1.95
C MET A 19 -0.28 14.36 0.75
N LEU A 20 -0.27 15.69 0.62
CA LEU A 20 -0.86 16.38 -0.52
C LEU A 20 -0.18 15.98 -1.84
N ALA A 21 1.16 15.99 -1.89
CA ALA A 21 1.92 15.62 -3.08
C ALA A 21 1.61 14.19 -3.53
N LEU A 22 1.58 13.23 -2.59
CA LEU A 22 1.21 11.84 -2.87
C LEU A 22 -0.23 11.72 -3.38
N THR A 23 -1.16 12.51 -2.82
CA THR A 23 -2.56 12.52 -3.29
C THR A 23 -2.68 13.06 -4.71
N CYS A 24 -1.94 14.10 -5.06
CA CYS A 24 -1.88 14.63 -6.43
C CYS A 24 -1.36 13.57 -7.40
N ILE A 25 -0.27 12.88 -7.05
CA ILE A 25 0.27 11.79 -7.90
C ILE A 25 -0.74 10.65 -8.04
N ALA A 26 -1.40 10.25 -6.95
CA ALA A 26 -2.45 9.22 -6.98
C ALA A 26 -3.63 9.62 -7.88
N ALA A 27 -4.02 10.90 -7.84
CA ALA A 27 -5.07 11.42 -8.69
C ALA A 27 -4.67 11.40 -10.17
N ILE A 28 -3.43 11.81 -10.50
CA ILE A 28 -2.93 11.81 -11.89
C ILE A 28 -2.82 10.38 -12.43
N THR A 29 -2.28 9.45 -11.64
CA THR A 29 -2.13 8.05 -12.05
C THR A 29 -3.47 7.34 -12.26
N LYS A 30 -4.51 7.68 -11.48
CA LYS A 30 -5.89 7.19 -11.68
C LYS A 30 -6.50 7.56 -13.03
N VAL A 31 -6.07 8.65 -13.66
CA VAL A 31 -6.56 9.08 -14.99
C VAL A 31 -6.12 8.09 -16.08
N GLY A 32 -5.08 7.29 -15.81
CA GLY A 32 -4.61 6.20 -16.66
C GLY A 32 -3.67 6.66 -17.78
N PRO A 33 -2.71 5.81 -18.19
CA PRO A 33 -1.73 6.14 -19.23
C PRO A 33 -2.34 6.37 -20.61
N THR A 34 -3.53 5.86 -20.86
CA THR A 34 -4.25 6.06 -22.14
C THR A 34 -4.68 7.51 -22.37
N LYS A 35 -4.76 8.32 -21.31
CA LYS A 35 -5.13 9.73 -21.39
C LYS A 35 -3.93 10.69 -21.35
N LEU A 36 -2.72 10.17 -21.07
CA LEU A 36 -1.50 10.96 -20.94
C LEU A 36 -0.48 10.44 -21.96
N SER A 37 -0.15 11.23 -22.97
CA SER A 37 0.74 10.87 -24.08
C SER A 37 2.23 10.75 -23.70
N CYS A 38 2.58 10.66 -22.41
CA CYS A 38 3.95 10.71 -21.93
C CYS A 38 4.29 9.48 -21.06
N SER A 39 4.98 8.49 -21.65
CA SER A 39 5.47 7.31 -20.93
C SER A 39 6.55 7.65 -19.89
N GLN A 40 7.37 8.68 -20.17
CA GLN A 40 8.41 9.16 -19.26
C GLN A 40 7.83 9.70 -17.95
N PHE A 41 6.65 10.32 -18.01
CA PHE A 41 5.95 10.81 -16.83
C PHE A 41 5.61 9.67 -15.87
N PHE A 42 5.14 8.52 -16.39
CA PHE A 42 4.82 7.36 -15.53
C PHE A 42 6.07 6.78 -14.87
N SER A 43 7.18 6.68 -15.59
CA SER A 43 8.44 6.20 -15.02
C SER A 43 9.00 7.14 -13.94
N MET A 44 9.01 8.45 -14.18
CA MET A 44 9.42 9.43 -13.15
C MET A 44 8.45 9.44 -11.97
N SER A 45 7.15 9.27 -12.23
CA SER A 45 6.15 9.30 -11.17
C SER A 45 6.35 8.20 -10.14
N THR A 46 6.80 7.00 -10.53
CA THR A 46 7.05 5.91 -9.60
C THR A 46 8.28 6.16 -8.72
N GLU A 47 9.35 6.71 -9.30
CA GLU A 47 10.57 7.08 -8.57
C GLU A 47 10.30 8.21 -7.56
N ILE A 48 9.60 9.26 -8.00
CA ILE A 48 9.20 10.39 -7.14
C ILE A 48 8.26 9.91 -6.04
N THR A 49 7.31 9.02 -6.35
CA THR A 49 6.39 8.44 -5.37
C THR A 49 7.16 7.69 -4.27
N GLY A 50 8.12 6.85 -4.64
CA GLY A 50 8.97 6.14 -3.67
C GLY A 50 9.73 7.10 -2.76
N SER A 51 10.35 8.13 -3.34
CA SER A 51 11.10 9.14 -2.59
C SER A 51 10.23 9.93 -1.60
N LEU A 52 9.01 10.31 -2.02
CA LEU A 52 8.04 10.97 -1.15
C LEU A 52 7.57 10.05 -0.01
N MET A 53 7.37 8.77 -0.31
CA MET A 53 7.03 7.76 0.69
C MET A 53 8.17 7.53 1.70
N ASP A 54 9.43 7.53 1.26
CA ASP A 54 10.61 7.42 2.13
C ASP A 54 10.67 8.59 3.12
N MET A 55 10.49 9.82 2.63
CA MET A 55 10.41 11.01 3.47
C MET A 55 9.25 10.91 4.48
N LEU A 56 8.09 10.43 4.04
CA LEU A 56 6.92 10.28 4.91
C LEU A 56 7.19 9.27 6.04
N VAL A 57 7.75 8.10 5.73
CA VAL A 57 8.09 7.08 6.75
C VAL A 57 9.26 7.53 7.65
N GLY A 58 10.08 8.48 7.21
CA GLY A 58 11.07 9.15 8.05
C GLY A 58 10.45 10.08 9.10
N LEU A 59 9.24 10.60 8.84
CA LEU A 59 8.53 11.53 9.74
C LEU A 59 7.48 10.86 10.62
N ILE A 60 6.80 9.82 10.12
CA ILE A 60 5.71 9.13 10.82
C ILE A 60 5.88 7.60 10.80
N PRO A 61 5.29 6.87 11.77
CA PRO A 61 5.34 5.41 11.77
C PRO A 61 4.85 4.80 10.45
N ILE A 62 5.51 3.73 10.01
CA ILE A 62 5.20 3.04 8.75
C ILE A 62 3.74 2.60 8.64
N SER A 63 3.11 2.23 9.75
CA SER A 63 1.69 1.88 9.83
C SER A 63 0.77 3.07 9.55
N GLN A 64 1.13 4.26 10.03
CA GLN A 64 0.39 5.50 9.80
C GLN A 64 0.56 5.97 8.34
N ALA A 65 1.81 5.93 7.83
CA ALA A 65 2.09 6.19 6.42
C ALA A 65 1.31 5.24 5.51
N TYR A 66 1.28 3.94 5.82
CA TYR A 66 0.51 2.95 5.07
C TYR A 66 -0.99 3.24 5.06
N SER A 67 -1.58 3.64 6.19
CA SER A 67 -3.02 3.98 6.22
C SER A 67 -3.30 5.14 5.27
N PHE A 68 -2.48 6.18 5.31
CA PHE A 68 -2.63 7.35 4.44
C PHE A 68 -2.54 6.97 2.95
N VAL A 69 -1.45 6.33 2.54
CA VAL A 69 -1.22 5.99 1.12
C VAL A 69 -2.24 4.98 0.61
N ARG A 70 -2.72 4.07 1.46
CA ARG A 70 -3.81 3.14 1.12
C ARG A 70 -5.08 3.92 0.77
N ASP A 71 -5.43 4.91 1.58
CA ASP A 71 -6.65 5.70 1.39
C ASP A 71 -6.54 6.62 0.15
N ALA A 72 -5.32 7.09 -0.17
CA ALA A 72 -5.02 7.78 -1.43
C ALA A 72 -5.11 6.86 -2.68
N GLY A 73 -5.00 5.54 -2.50
CA GLY A 73 -5.03 4.54 -3.58
C GLY A 73 -3.64 4.09 -4.05
N LEU A 74 -2.58 4.39 -3.30
CA LEU A 74 -1.18 4.03 -3.60
C LEU A 74 -0.71 2.77 -2.84
N CYS A 75 -1.63 1.87 -2.54
CA CYS A 75 -1.35 0.67 -1.75
C CYS A 75 -0.35 -0.27 -2.46
N ARG A 76 -0.47 -0.41 -3.78
CA ARG A 76 0.41 -1.29 -4.56
C ARG A 76 1.83 -0.74 -4.59
N GLU A 77 1.96 0.55 -4.84
CA GLU A 77 3.21 1.30 -4.91
C GLU A 77 3.95 1.20 -3.58
N PHE A 78 3.24 1.41 -2.47
CA PHE A 78 3.80 1.26 -1.13
C PHE A 78 4.33 -0.16 -0.88
N LEU A 79 3.56 -1.19 -1.23
CA LEU A 79 3.97 -2.58 -0.99
C LEU A 79 5.15 -3.00 -1.89
N VAL A 80 5.23 -2.50 -3.12
CA VAL A 80 6.39 -2.73 -4.01
C VAL A 80 7.64 -2.04 -3.45
N HIS A 81 7.50 -0.78 -3.02
CA HIS A 81 8.61 0.03 -2.55
C HIS A 81 9.16 -0.46 -1.21
N PHE A 82 8.29 -0.71 -0.22
CA PHE A 82 8.70 -1.08 1.13
C PHE A 82 8.64 -2.58 1.44
N GLY A 83 8.01 -3.40 0.60
CA GLY A 83 7.94 -4.85 0.79
C GLY A 83 9.28 -5.53 1.08
N PRO A 84 10.40 -5.16 0.41
CA PRO A 84 11.71 -5.71 0.74
C PRO A 84 12.15 -5.51 2.20
N ARG A 85 11.68 -4.44 2.87
CA ARG A 85 11.98 -4.20 4.30
C ARG A 85 11.42 -5.28 5.20
N ALA A 86 10.29 -5.89 4.84
CA ALA A 86 9.68 -6.98 5.61
C ALA A 86 10.65 -8.15 5.82
N ALA A 87 11.49 -8.46 4.83
CA ALA A 87 12.51 -9.50 4.93
C ALA A 87 13.76 -9.02 5.68
N ALA A 88 14.08 -7.71 5.60
CA ALA A 88 15.25 -7.10 6.23
C ALA A 88 15.08 -6.86 7.75
N CYS A 89 13.85 -6.88 8.29
CA CYS A 89 13.60 -6.68 9.73
C CYS A 89 14.18 -7.75 10.67
N ARG A 90 14.89 -8.77 10.16
CA ARG A 90 15.65 -9.73 10.97
C ARG A 90 16.88 -9.05 11.59
N GLY A 91 16.75 -8.38 12.75
CA GLY A 91 17.94 -8.15 13.57
C GLY A 91 17.97 -7.01 14.59
N THR A 92 17.01 -6.07 14.64
CA THR A 92 17.08 -4.96 15.61
C THR A 92 15.93 -5.03 16.61
N VAL A 93 16.22 -5.44 17.84
CA VAL A 93 15.24 -5.79 18.89
C VAL A 93 14.37 -4.59 19.33
N GLU A 94 14.84 -3.36 19.17
CA GLU A 94 14.12 -2.15 19.62
C GLU A 94 13.22 -1.51 18.54
N GLN A 95 13.61 -1.53 17.26
CA GLN A 95 12.88 -0.90 16.15
C GLN A 95 12.21 -1.92 15.21
N GLY A 96 12.71 -3.16 15.19
CA GLY A 96 12.17 -4.25 14.40
C GLY A 96 10.85 -4.82 14.95
N SER A 97 10.52 -4.64 16.23
CA SER A 97 9.30 -5.25 16.80
C SER A 97 8.01 -4.68 16.19
N GLN A 98 7.86 -3.35 16.15
CA GLN A 98 6.65 -2.70 15.63
C GLN A 98 6.52 -2.81 14.10
N GLU A 99 7.63 -2.70 13.38
CA GLU A 99 7.62 -2.87 11.92
C GLU A 99 7.36 -4.33 11.52
N VAL A 100 7.90 -5.32 12.25
CA VAL A 100 7.56 -6.74 12.03
C VAL A 100 6.09 -7.00 12.29
N ILE A 101 5.52 -6.48 13.39
CA ILE A 101 4.08 -6.60 13.67
C ILE A 101 3.26 -6.01 12.52
N PHE A 102 3.67 -4.85 12.01
CA PHE A 102 3.03 -4.23 10.84
C PHE A 102 3.07 -5.16 9.62
N TRP A 103 4.24 -5.69 9.25
CA TRP A 103 4.37 -6.58 8.09
C TRP A 103 3.59 -7.89 8.24
N VAL A 104 3.59 -8.48 9.44
CA VAL A 104 2.78 -9.66 9.76
C VAL A 104 1.29 -9.34 9.61
N TYR A 105 0.82 -8.21 10.14
CA TYR A 105 -0.56 -7.78 10.00
C TYR A 105 -0.98 -7.63 8.53
N ILE A 106 -0.13 -7.02 7.70
CA ILE A 106 -0.40 -6.89 6.26
C ILE A 106 -0.48 -8.26 5.58
N ALA A 107 0.49 -9.13 5.83
CA ALA A 107 0.52 -10.48 5.25
C ALA A 107 -0.74 -11.28 5.63
N GLN A 108 -1.09 -11.30 6.92
CA GLN A 108 -2.30 -11.96 7.42
C GLN A 108 -3.56 -11.42 6.75
N ARG A 109 -3.69 -10.09 6.62
CA ARG A 109 -4.86 -9.47 6.00
C ARG A 109 -4.98 -9.80 4.51
N GLN A 110 -3.86 -9.89 3.79
CA GLN A 110 -3.88 -10.26 2.37
C GLN A 110 -4.21 -11.75 2.17
N LEU A 111 -3.64 -12.62 3.02
CA LEU A 111 -3.95 -14.05 3.01
C LEU A 111 -5.42 -14.31 3.33
N GLN A 112 -5.97 -13.67 4.37
CA GLN A 112 -7.38 -13.81 4.72
C GLN A 112 -8.29 -13.42 3.54
N LYS A 113 -8.01 -12.30 2.87
CA LYS A 113 -8.76 -11.88 1.68
C LYS A 113 -8.65 -12.87 0.52
N ALA A 114 -7.48 -13.49 0.33
CA ALA A 114 -7.29 -14.50 -0.71
C ALA A 114 -8.10 -15.77 -0.41
N ILE A 115 -8.05 -16.24 0.84
CA ILE A 115 -8.81 -17.40 1.31
C ILE A 115 -10.32 -17.14 1.21
N ASP A 116 -10.79 -15.96 1.63
CA ASP A 116 -12.21 -15.61 1.55
C ASP A 116 -12.70 -15.60 0.09
N LYS A 117 -11.89 -15.08 -0.84
CA LYS A 117 -12.19 -15.14 -2.27
C LYS A 117 -12.24 -16.56 -2.77
N GLU A 118 -11.25 -17.39 -2.44
CA GLU A 118 -11.20 -18.80 -2.84
C GLU A 118 -12.42 -19.58 -2.33
N ARG A 119 -12.84 -19.33 -1.08
CA ARG A 119 -14.06 -19.91 -0.50
C ARG A 119 -15.33 -19.47 -1.23
N ILE A 120 -15.39 -18.24 -1.71
CA ILE A 120 -16.52 -17.76 -2.53
C ILE A 120 -16.49 -18.46 -3.90
N TRP A 121 -15.32 -18.52 -4.54
CA TRP A 121 -15.14 -19.20 -5.83
C TRP A 121 -15.54 -20.67 -5.77
N SER A 122 -15.11 -21.41 -4.75
CA SER A 122 -15.47 -22.84 -4.61
C SER A 122 -16.97 -23.07 -4.42
N ARG A 123 -17.68 -22.13 -3.77
CA ARG A 123 -19.14 -22.17 -3.66
C ARG A 123 -19.82 -21.86 -4.98
N LEU A 124 -19.34 -20.86 -5.73
CA LEU A 124 -19.90 -20.50 -7.04
C LEU A 124 -19.76 -21.65 -8.03
N THR A 125 -18.58 -22.30 -8.09
CA THR A 125 -18.36 -23.46 -8.97
C THR A 125 -19.20 -24.67 -8.57
N THR A 126 -19.53 -24.83 -7.28
CA THR A 126 -20.42 -25.90 -6.82
C THR A 126 -21.88 -25.59 -7.17
N SER A 127 -22.34 -24.34 -7.00
CA SER A 127 -23.72 -23.94 -7.34
C SER A 127 -24.00 -23.94 -8.84
N GLU A 128 -23.03 -23.60 -9.70
CA GLU A 128 -23.19 -23.66 -11.16
C GLU A 128 -23.32 -25.10 -11.68
N SER A 129 -22.84 -26.09 -10.92
CA SER A 129 -23.00 -27.51 -11.24
C SER A 129 -24.35 -28.13 -10.81
N ILE A 130 -25.21 -27.36 -10.11
CA ILE A 130 -26.54 -27.78 -9.65
C ILE A 130 -27.62 -27.01 -10.44
N GLU A 131 -27.48 -26.95 -11.76
CA GLU A 131 -28.61 -26.72 -12.68
C GLU A 131 -28.64 -27.85 -13.72
N VAL A 132 -28.86 -29.08 -13.24
CA VAL A 132 -29.24 -30.20 -14.10
C VAL A 132 -30.50 -30.85 -13.54
N SER A 133 -31.56 -30.77 -14.34
CA SER A 133 -32.82 -31.53 -14.27
C SER A 133 -33.81 -31.22 -13.15
N SER A 134 -34.53 -30.09 -13.28
CA SER A 134 -35.98 -30.16 -13.05
C SER A 134 -36.59 -30.94 -14.22
N VAL A 135 -36.72 -32.23 -13.97
CA VAL A 135 -37.41 -33.23 -14.75
C VAL A 135 -38.81 -32.72 -15.14
N LYS A 136 -39.07 -32.63 -16.44
CA LYS A 136 -40.44 -32.61 -16.96
C LYS A 136 -40.96 -34.05 -16.94
N PHE A 137 -41.96 -34.30 -16.10
CA PHE A 137 -42.96 -35.35 -16.32
C PHE A 137 -44.31 -34.65 -16.56
#